data_AF-A0AAE1VF85-F1
#
_entry.id   AF-A0AAE1VF85-F1
#
_cell.length_a   1.000
_cell.length_b   1.000
_cell.length_c   1.000
_cell.angle_alpha   90.00
_cell.angle_beta   90.00
_cell.angle_gamma   90.00
#
_symmetry.space_group_name_H-M   'P 1'
#
loop_
_entity.id
_entity.type
_entity.pdbx_description
1 polymer ?
#
loop_
_entity_poly.entity_id
_entity_poly.type
_entity_poly.pdbx_seq_one_letter_code
_entity_poly.pdbx_strand_id
1 'polypeptide(L)' 'MDQSFLLKGGKILTGGSVIKSEANFMQPTIVEISPGAEVVKKEYFGPVFLWCREAESV' A
#
# COMPACT_ATOMS: atom_id res chain seq x y z
N MET A 1 -0.47 11.36 -1.89
CA MET A 1 -0.53 10.03 -1.24
C MET A 1 0.86 9.72 -0.72
N ASP A 2 1.00 9.39 0.57
CA ASP A 2 2.29 8.96 1.12
C ASP A 2 2.62 7.56 0.58
N GLN A 3 3.72 7.45 -0.17
CA GLN A 3 4.19 6.20 -0.77
C GLN A 3 5.30 5.52 0.07
N SER A 4 5.36 5.82 1.37
CA SER A 4 6.34 5.28 2.32
C SER A 4 6.44 3.74 2.35
N PHE A 5 5.42 3.02 1.89
CA PHE A 5 5.46 1.56 1.71
C PHE A 5 6.50 1.11 0.66
N LEU A 6 6.79 1.89 -0.38
CA LEU A 6 7.83 1.55 -1.38
C LEU A 6 9.23 1.55 -0.75
N LEU A 7 9.50 2.49 0.16
CA LEU A 7 10.78 2.61 0.86
C LEU A 7 11.00 1.47 1.88
N LYS A 8 9.92 0.77 2.27
CA LYS A 8 9.95 -0.33 3.25
C LYS A 8 9.83 -1.71 2.58
N GLY A 9 10.05 -1.78 1.27
CA GLY A 9 10.04 -3.03 0.50
C GLY A 9 8.65 -3.51 0.07
N GLY A 10 7.62 -2.66 0.17
CA GLY A 10 6.30 -2.95 -0.38
C GLY A 10 6.28 -2.85 -1.90
N LYS A 11 5.51 -3.72 -2.55
CA LYS A 11 5.30 -3.76 -4.00
C LYS A 11 3.85 -3.40 -4.32
N ILE A 12 3.63 -2.35 -5.10
CA ILE A 12 2.29 -2.03 -5.60
C ILE A 12 1.88 -3.09 -6.63
N LEU A 13 0.74 -3.75 -6.39
CA LEU A 13 0.14 -4.68 -7.35
C LEU A 13 -0.82 -3.96 -8.30
N THR A 14 -1.56 -2.96 -7.79
CA THR A 14 -2.43 -2.08 -8.59
C THR A 14 -2.69 -0.76 -7.89
N GLY A 15 -3.09 0.26 -8.64
CA GLY A 15 -3.39 1.61 -8.15
C GLY A 15 -2.15 2.43 -7.81
N GLY A 16 -2.18 3.15 -6.69
CA GLY A 16 -1.05 3.94 -6.18
C GLY A 16 -0.90 5.33 -6.79
N SER A 17 -1.78 5.72 -7.73
CA SER A 17 -1.76 7.03 -8.38
C SER A 17 -2.99 7.87 -8.03
N VAL A 18 -2.78 9.19 -8.05
CA VAL A 18 -3.86 10.19 -8.00
C VAL A 18 -4.52 10.27 -9.37
N ILE A 19 -5.84 10.35 -9.40
CA ILE A 19 -6.60 10.56 -10.64
C ILE A 19 -6.68 12.08 -10.87
N LYS A 20 -6.13 12.57 -11.99
CA LYS A 20 -6.13 14.01 -12.30
C LYS A 20 -7.56 14.49 -12.58
N SER A 21 -8.13 15.24 -11.65
CA SER A 21 -9.42 15.91 -11.78
C SER A 21 -9.49 17.12 -10.83
N GLU A 22 -10.62 17.84 -10.84
CA GLU A 22 -10.84 18.98 -9.96
C GLU A 22 -11.10 18.59 -8.49
N ALA A 23 -11.32 17.31 -8.19
CA ALA A 23 -11.60 16.81 -6.84
C ALA A 23 -10.59 15.75 -6.38
N ASN A 24 -10.72 15.29 -5.14
CA ASN A 24 -9.73 14.42 -4.47
C ASN A 24 -9.91 12.93 -4.78
N PHE A 25 -9.74 12.54 -6.04
CA PHE A 25 -9.85 11.14 -6.46
C PHE A 25 -8.50 10.41 -6.43
N MET A 26 -8.50 9.20 -5.89
CA MET A 26 -7.34 8.31 -5.85
C MET A 26 -7.73 6.91 -6.28
N GLN A 27 -6.81 6.18 -6.91
CA GLN A 27 -7.04 4.79 -7.26
C GLN A 27 -7.06 3.90 -6.00
N PRO A 28 -7.96 2.90 -5.91
CA PRO A 28 -7.83 1.82 -4.94
C PRO A 28 -6.48 1.15 -5.12
N THR A 29 -5.72 1.02 -4.03
CA THR A 29 -4.32 0.59 -4.08
C THR A 29 -4.15 -0.71 -3.33
N ILE A 30 -3.55 -1.71 -3.98
CA ILE A 30 -3.15 -2.96 -3.33
C ILE A 30 -1.62 -2.98 -3.28
N VAL A 31 -1.08 -3.20 -2.08
CA VAL A 31 0.35 -3.31 -1.85
C VAL A 31 0.66 -4.68 -1.25
N GLU A 32 1.50 -5.46 -1.92
CA GLU A 32 2.13 -6.64 -1.34
C GLU A 32 3.25 -6.19 -0.39
N ILE A 33 3.24 -6.64 0.86
CA ILE A 33 4.21 -6.21 1.87
C ILE A 33 4.50 -7.30 2.91
N SER A 34 5.67 -7.24 3.55
CA SER A 34 5.98 -8.12 4.67
C SER A 34 5.12 -7.78 5.90
N PRO A 35 4.59 -8.79 6.63
CA PRO A 35 3.81 -8.55 7.85
C PRO A 35 4.62 -7.86 8.97
N GLY A 36 5.96 -7.94 8.92
CA GLY A 36 6.84 -7.26 9.86
C GLY A 36 7.07 -5.77 9.58
N ALA A 37 6.61 -5.24 8.44
CA ALA A 37 6.86 -3.86 8.06
C ALA A 37 6.14 -2.88 8.98
N GLU A 38 6.85 -1.86 9.50
CA GLU A 38 6.29 -0.89 10.46
C GLU A 38 5.05 -0.16 9.93
N VAL A 39 4.98 0.03 8.61
CA VAL A 39 3.85 0.65 7.93
C VAL A 39 2.55 -0.14 8.11
N VAL A 40 2.59 -1.47 8.25
CA VAL A 40 1.40 -2.31 8.51
C VAL A 40 0.73 -1.97 9.84
N LYS A 41 1.49 -1.44 10.81
CA LYS A 41 0.98 -1.07 12.14
C LYS A 41 0.35 0.33 12.18
N LYS A 42 0.40 1.07 11.07
CA LYS A 42 -0.17 2.43 10.98
C LYS A 42 -1.56 2.37 10.35
N GLU A 43 -2.42 3.26 10.80
CA GLU A 43 -3.72 3.46 10.17
C GLU A 43 -3.57 4.27 8.88
N TYR A 44 -4.16 3.76 7.79
CA TYR A 44 -4.26 4.47 6.53
C TYR A 44 -5.70 4.91 6.30
N PHE A 45 -5.93 6.22 6.29
CA PHE A 45 -7.25 6.81 6.07
C PHE A 45 -7.53 7.04 4.57
N GLY A 46 -7.41 5.97 3.77
CA GLY A 46 -7.57 6.01 2.31
C GLY A 46 -7.80 4.61 1.71
N PRO A 47 -8.05 4.51 0.39
CA PRO A 47 -8.42 3.25 -0.25
C PRO A 47 -7.19 2.37 -0.51
N VAL A 48 -6.50 1.97 0.56
CA VAL A 48 -5.29 1.15 0.52
C VAL A 48 -5.55 -0.17 1.21
N PHE A 49 -5.28 -1.26 0.50
CA PHE A 49 -5.30 -2.61 1.03
C PHE A 49 -3.87 -3.14 1.11
N LEU A 50 -3.43 -3.51 2.32
CA LEU A 50 -2.14 -4.14 2.55
C LEU A 50 -2.29 -5.65 2.51
N TRP A 51 -1.75 -6.28 1.47
CA TRP A 51 -1.70 -7.73 1.31
C TRP A 51 -0.39 -8.26 1.89
N CYS A 52 -0.46 -8.95 3.02
CA CYS A 52 0.70 -9.66 3.57
C CYS A 52 0.75 -11.09 3.04
N ARG A 53 1.84 -11.48 2.38
CA ARG A 53 2.10 -12.90 2.11
C ARG A 53 2.73 -13.52 3.36
N GLU A 54 2.25 -14.71 3.72
CA GLU A 54 2.97 -15.57 4.64
C GLU A 54 4.24 -16.05 3.93
N ALA A 55 5.39 -15.88 4.56
CA ALA A 55 6.61 -16.52 4.07
C ALA A 55 6.42 -18.03 4.28
N GLU A 56 6.61 -18.82 3.22
CA GLU A 56 6.71 -20.26 3.38
C GLU A 56 7.88 -20.53 4.33
N SER A 57 7.59 -21.09 5.51
CA SER A 57 8.60 -21.60 6.42
C SER A 57 9.30 -22.76 5.74
N VAL A 58 10.44 -22.47 5.09
CA VAL A 58 11.38 -23.49 4.58
C VAL A 58 12.24 -23.98 5.73
#